data_AF-A0AAE0CPQ1-F1
#
_entry.id   AF-A0AAE0CPQ1-F1
#
_cell.length_a   1.000
_cell.length_b   1.000
_cell.length_c   1.000
_cell.angle_alpha   90.00
_cell.angle_beta   90.00
_cell.angle_gamma   90.00
#
_symmetry.space_group_name_H-M   'P 1'
#
loop_
_entity.id
_entity.type
_entity.pdbx_description
1 polymer ?
#
loop_
_entity_poly.entity_id
_entity_poly.type
_entity_poly.pdbx_seq_one_letter_code
_entity_poly.pdbx_strand_id
1 'polypeptide(L)' 'MTERNGLRGESIYDDGFTDENLVNKHTGPGIISMAIIAPGTNGSQFLICTVNTK' A
#
# COMPACT_ATOMS: atom_id res chain seq x y z
N MET A 1 -8.32 -1.08 -16.04
CA MET A 1 -7.58 -2.28 -16.49
C MET A 1 -6.37 -2.48 -15.59
N THR A 2 -6.20 -3.66 -14.99
CA THR A 2 -5.04 -3.95 -14.15
C THR A 2 -3.88 -4.42 -15.03
N GLU A 3 -2.78 -3.66 -15.04
CA GLU A 3 -1.62 -3.92 -15.91
C GLU A 3 -0.67 -4.98 -15.34
N ARG A 4 -0.95 -5.49 -14.12
CA ARG A 4 -0.19 -6.54 -13.40
C ARG A 4 1.32 -6.28 -13.30
N ASN A 5 1.75 -5.05 -13.49
CA ASN A 5 3.13 -4.58 -13.51
C ASN A 5 3.44 -3.66 -12.31
N GLY A 6 2.48 -3.47 -11.40
CA GLY A 6 2.63 -2.58 -10.24
C GLY A 6 2.43 -1.09 -10.54
N LEU A 7 2.15 -0.69 -11.79
CA LEU A 7 1.93 0.73 -12.12
C LEU A 7 0.48 1.18 -11.90
N ARG A 8 -0.48 0.25 -12.01
CA ARG A 8 -1.91 0.57 -11.92
C ARG A 8 -2.66 -0.43 -11.05
N GLY A 9 -3.61 0.09 -10.31
CA GLY A 9 -4.53 -0.62 -9.44
C GLY A 9 -5.58 0.40 -8.96
N GLU A 10 -6.82 -0.03 -8.78
CA GLU A 10 -7.94 0.86 -8.49
C GLU A 10 -8.51 0.48 -7.12
N SER A 11 -8.82 1.49 -6.31
CA SER A 11 -9.47 1.26 -5.04
C SER A 11 -10.98 1.04 -5.23
N ILE A 12 -11.69 0.66 -4.18
CA ILE A 12 -13.16 0.64 -4.21
C ILE A 12 -13.77 2.06 -4.21
N TYR A 13 -12.92 3.08 -4.05
CA TYR A 13 -13.25 4.50 -4.08
C TYR A 13 -12.78 5.15 -5.39
N ASP A 14 -12.74 4.39 -6.48
CA ASP A 14 -12.20 4.76 -7.79
C ASP A 14 -10.65 4.91 -7.77
N ASP A 15 -10.11 5.97 -8.38
CA ASP A 15 -8.68 6.11 -8.74
C ASP A 15 -7.69 5.97 -7.57
N GLY A 16 -8.08 6.33 -6.34
CA GLY A 16 -7.26 6.15 -5.15
C GLY A 16 -7.76 6.92 -3.94
N PHE A 17 -7.12 6.71 -2.79
CA PHE A 17 -7.50 7.35 -1.52
C PHE A 17 -6.29 7.76 -0.67
N THR A 18 -6.52 8.72 0.22
CA THR A 18 -5.51 9.29 1.11
C THR A 18 -5.09 8.33 2.21
N ASP A 19 -3.92 8.54 2.79
CA ASP A 19 -3.48 7.80 3.97
C ASP A 19 -4.46 8.03 5.14
N GLU A 20 -4.99 6.96 5.72
CA GLU A 20 -5.93 7.05 6.83
C GLU A 20 -5.22 7.49 8.12
N ASN A 21 -4.13 6.80 8.47
CA ASN A 21 -3.34 7.08 9.66
C ASN A 21 -1.99 6.34 9.61
N LEU A 22 -0.94 6.90 10.24
CA LEU A 22 0.42 6.34 10.28
C LEU A 22 0.86 5.90 11.69
N VAL A 23 -0.08 5.43 12.51
CA VAL A 23 0.21 5.00 13.90
C VAL A 23 1.01 3.69 13.97
N ASN A 24 0.76 2.75 13.06
CA ASN A 24 1.39 1.43 13.08
C ASN A 24 2.71 1.45 12.29
N LYS A 25 3.78 0.96 12.92
CA LYS A 25 5.10 0.80 12.29
C LYS A 25 5.27 -0.60 11.73
N HIS A 26 6.15 -0.74 10.73
CA HIS A 26 6.54 -2.03 10.15
C HIS A 26 7.53 -2.77 11.07
N THR A 27 7.06 -3.21 12.24
CA THR A 27 7.86 -3.81 13.32
C THR A 27 8.30 -5.26 13.10
N GLY A 28 7.96 -5.89 11.97
CA GLY A 28 8.40 -7.26 11.69
C GLY A 28 7.71 -7.95 10.51
N PRO A 29 8.09 -9.22 10.27
CA PRO A 29 7.50 -10.03 9.21
C PRO A 29 5.99 -10.25 9.40
N GLY A 30 5.26 -10.33 8.29
CA GLY A 30 3.82 -10.58 8.27
C GLY A 30 2.95 -9.32 8.38
N ILE A 31 3.54 -8.15 8.59
CA ILE A 31 2.80 -6.88 8.56
C ILE A 31 2.39 -6.56 7.12
N ILE A 32 1.12 -6.24 6.95
CA ILE A 32 0.55 -5.81 5.66
C ILE A 32 0.53 -4.29 5.61
N SER A 33 0.94 -3.71 4.49
CA SER A 33 0.89 -2.27 4.27
C SER A 33 0.49 -1.94 2.84
N MET A 34 -0.11 -0.77 2.65
CA MET A 34 -0.47 -0.28 1.33
C MET A 34 0.79 0.11 0.56
N ALA A 35 0.90 -0.34 -0.69
CA ALA A 35 1.95 0.12 -1.59
C ALA A 35 1.48 1.44 -2.22
N ILE A 36 2.32 2.47 -2.11
CA ILE A 36 2.06 3.80 -2.65
C ILE A 36 3.12 4.19 -3.67
N ILE A 37 2.72 4.93 -4.71
CA ILE A 37 3.64 5.56 -5.67
C ILE A 37 4.05 6.95 -5.16
N ALA A 38 3.13 7.62 -4.46
CA ALA A 38 3.31 8.89 -3.76
C ALA A 38 2.42 8.95 -2.50
N PRO A 39 2.71 9.81 -1.50
CA PRO A 39 1.85 9.99 -0.32
C PRO A 39 0.39 10.26 -0.71
N GLY A 40 -0.54 9.59 -0.05
CA GLY A 40 -1.98 9.72 -0.33
C GLY A 40 -2.47 9.14 -1.66
N THR A 41 -1.69 8.26 -2.31
CA THR A 41 -2.10 7.55 -3.54
C THR A 41 -2.31 6.05 -3.30
N ASN A 42 -3.05 5.71 -2.25
CA ASN A 42 -3.39 4.32 -1.97
C ASN A 42 -4.37 3.79 -3.01
N GLY A 43 -4.09 2.61 -3.55
CA GLY A 43 -4.94 1.90 -4.52
C GLY A 43 -5.26 0.49 -4.03
N SER A 44 -5.09 -0.50 -4.91
CA SER A 44 -5.31 -1.92 -4.58
C SER A 44 -4.03 -2.72 -4.28
N GLN A 45 -2.87 -2.08 -4.37
CA GLN A 45 -1.59 -2.75 -4.20
C GLN A 45 -1.17 -2.75 -2.72
N PHE A 46 -0.66 -3.89 -2.26
CA PHE A 46 -0.18 -4.05 -0.89
C PHE A 46 1.14 -4.82 -0.88
N LEU A 47 1.87 -4.68 0.21
CA LEU A 47 3.08 -5.42 0.52
C LEU A 47 2.91 -6.20 1.83
N ILE A 48 3.68 -7.26 1.96
CA ILE A 48 3.84 -8.03 3.19
C ILE A 48 5.30 -7.88 3.61
N CYS A 49 5.56 -7.32 4.78
CA CYS A 49 6.90 -7.23 5.33
C CYS A 49 7.45 -8.64 5.54
N THR A 50 8.66 -8.91 5.06
CA THR A 50 9.38 -10.19 5.30
C THR A 50 10.50 -10.04 6.32
N VAL A 51 10.85 -8.80 6.66
CA VAL A 51 11.87 -8.42 7.64
C VAL A 51 11.36 -7.22 8.43
N ASN A 52 12.00 -6.93 9.56
CA ASN A 52 11.71 -5.73 10.34
C ASN A 52 12.31 -4.49 9.65
N THR A 53 11.47 -3.49 9.38
CA THR A 53 11.91 -2.22 8.83
C THR A 53 12.18 -1.29 10.00
N LYS A 54 13.46 -1.07 10.32
CA LYS A 54 13.86 -0.20 11.45
C LYS A 54 13.41 1.24 11.27
#